data_AF-A0A254SEA5-F1
#
_entry.id   AF-A0A254SEA5-F1
#
_cell.length_a   1.000
_cell.length_b   1.000
_cell.length_c   1.000
_cell.angle_alpha   90.00
_cell.angle_beta   90.00
_cell.angle_gamma   90.00
#
_symmetry.space_group_name_H-M   'P 1'
#
loop_
_entity.id
_entity.type
_entity.pdbx_description
1 polymer ?
#
loop_
_entity_poly.entity_id
_entity_poly.type
_entity_poly.pdbx_seq_one_letter_code
_entity_poly.pdbx_strand_id
1 'polypeptide(L)'
;EGESFRFFEDWKNPVLRELAPAMPGAKPLAMAHACRPEVSAAEVSESLNFLVKADLLKKDKDGHYAQTDEVVTTGPMDVTPLAVRGLHRQMGEFALDAIENVPQDERHFSGLTIGITREAYEQIVQRIAEFRKDIIAIATRDSATDEVYRLNVQFFPMTKKSLNKKD
;
A
#
# COMPACT_ATOMS: atom_id res chain seq x y z
N GLU A 1 -1.80 -11.01 16.47
CA GLU A 1 -1.12 -11.75 15.37
C GLU A 1 -2.04 -12.08 14.20
N GLY A 2 -3.23 -12.67 14.38
CA GLY A 2 -4.13 -13.01 13.25
C GLY A 2 -4.75 -11.81 12.50
N GLU A 3 -5.11 -10.72 13.20
CA GLU A 3 -5.80 -9.57 12.58
C GLU A 3 -4.86 -8.69 11.75
N SER A 4 -3.59 -8.57 12.13
CA SER A 4 -2.57 -7.85 11.35
C SER A 4 -2.32 -8.48 9.97
N PHE A 5 -2.53 -9.80 9.81
CA PHE A 5 -2.43 -10.45 8.51
C PHE A 5 -3.63 -10.14 7.61
N ARG A 6 -4.85 -10.12 8.17
CA ARG A 6 -6.08 -9.82 7.43
C ARG A 6 -6.04 -8.43 6.81
N PHE A 7 -5.38 -7.47 7.45
CA PHE A 7 -5.15 -6.15 6.85
C PHE A 7 -4.45 -6.25 5.48
N PHE A 8 -3.51 -7.17 5.32
CA PHE A 8 -2.78 -7.37 4.06
C PHE A 8 -3.46 -8.37 3.10
N GLU A 9 -4.60 -8.97 3.44
CA GLU A 9 -5.25 -9.93 2.54
C GLU A 9 -5.95 -9.24 1.36
N ASP A 10 -6.38 -7.99 1.55
CA ASP A 10 -7.20 -7.27 0.59
C ASP A 10 -6.76 -5.80 0.49
N TRP A 11 -6.57 -5.32 -0.74
CA TRP A 11 -6.21 -3.93 -1.04
C TRP A 11 -7.19 -2.92 -0.45
N LYS A 12 -8.46 -3.30 -0.26
CA LYS A 12 -9.50 -2.43 0.29
C LYS A 12 -9.15 -1.93 1.68
N ASN A 13 -8.50 -2.76 2.50
CA ASN A 13 -8.19 -2.42 3.89
C ASN A 13 -7.22 -1.22 4.00
N PRO A 14 -6.02 -1.21 3.38
CA PRO A 14 -5.15 -0.04 3.42
C PRO A 14 -5.78 1.17 2.72
N VAL A 15 -6.53 1.00 1.62
CA VAL A 15 -7.14 2.14 0.94
C VAL A 15 -8.23 2.79 1.78
N LEU A 16 -9.15 2.00 2.34
CA LEU A 16 -10.26 2.52 3.14
C LEU A 16 -9.81 3.04 4.51
N ARG A 17 -8.69 2.56 5.04
CA ARG A 17 -8.05 3.13 6.23
C ARG A 17 -7.63 4.60 6.00
N GLU A 18 -7.15 4.93 4.81
CA GLU A 18 -6.79 6.32 4.43
C GLU A 18 -8.00 7.13 3.94
N LEU A 19 -8.90 6.51 3.18
CA LEU A 19 -10.03 7.20 2.52
C LEU A 19 -11.16 7.59 3.48
N ALA A 20 -11.50 6.71 4.44
CA ALA A 20 -12.68 6.94 5.28
C ALA A 20 -12.60 8.21 6.15
N PRO A 21 -11.44 8.55 6.76
CA PRO A 21 -11.25 9.83 7.46
C PRO A 21 -11.32 11.05 6.54
N ALA A 22 -10.90 10.89 5.28
CA ALA A 22 -10.94 11.96 4.27
C ALA A 22 -12.37 12.29 3.79
N MET A 23 -13.33 11.40 4.06
CA MET A 23 -14.73 11.53 3.64
C MET A 23 -15.69 11.48 4.84
N PRO A 24 -15.65 12.48 5.74
CA PRO A 24 -16.48 12.49 6.94
C PRO A 24 -17.96 12.40 6.59
N GLY A 25 -18.62 11.37 7.11
CA GLY A 25 -20.07 11.15 6.99
C GLY A 25 -20.48 10.45 5.70
N ALA A 26 -19.51 10.13 4.84
CA ALA A 26 -19.78 9.39 3.61
C ALA A 26 -20.31 7.99 3.92
N LYS A 27 -21.33 7.59 3.15
CA LYS A 27 -21.85 6.22 3.19
C LYS A 27 -20.94 5.29 2.39
N PRO A 28 -20.98 3.97 2.65
CA PRO A 28 -20.15 2.99 1.93
C PRO A 28 -20.23 3.08 0.40
N LEU A 29 -21.42 3.39 -0.15
CA LEU A 29 -21.58 3.58 -1.59
C LEU A 29 -20.80 4.79 -2.14
N ALA A 30 -20.72 5.89 -1.39
CA ALA A 30 -19.96 7.05 -1.82
C ALA A 30 -18.45 6.78 -1.79
N MET A 31 -17.96 6.08 -0.77
CA MET A 31 -16.55 5.63 -0.72
C MET A 31 -16.25 4.62 -1.84
N ALA A 32 -17.18 3.73 -2.14
CA ALA A 32 -17.05 2.80 -3.27
C ALA A 32 -16.88 3.52 -4.61
N HIS A 33 -17.64 4.59 -4.84
CA HIS A 33 -17.50 5.44 -6.04
C HIS A 33 -16.22 6.29 -6.05
N ALA A 34 -15.63 6.56 -4.89
CA ALA A 34 -14.36 7.28 -4.79
C ALA A 34 -13.14 6.38 -5.05
N CYS A 35 -13.28 5.06 -4.91
CA CYS A 35 -12.24 4.11 -5.31
C CYS A 35 -12.12 4.05 -6.83
N ARG A 36 -10.89 4.09 -7.35
CA ARG A 36 -10.62 3.85 -8.78
C ARG A 36 -10.89 2.39 -9.18
N PRO A 37 -10.41 1.38 -8.43
CA PRO A 37 -10.86 0.01 -8.67
C PRO A 37 -12.33 -0.15 -8.29
N GLU A 38 -13.10 -0.84 -9.13
CA GLU A 38 -14.50 -1.14 -8.84
C GLU A 38 -14.63 -1.96 -7.55
N VAL A 39 -15.48 -1.49 -6.65
CA VAL A 39 -15.78 -2.14 -5.38
C VAL A 39 -17.25 -1.89 -5.02
N SER A 40 -17.90 -2.87 -4.41
CA SER A 40 -19.29 -2.71 -3.96
C SER A 40 -19.39 -2.01 -2.60
N ALA A 41 -20.53 -1.37 -2.34
CA ALA A 41 -20.83 -0.80 -1.02
C ALA A 41 -20.81 -1.87 0.10
N ALA A 42 -21.12 -3.13 -0.23
CA ALA A 42 -21.07 -4.25 0.71
C ALA A 42 -19.63 -4.58 1.10
N GLU A 43 -18.71 -4.65 0.15
CA GLU A 43 -17.29 -4.88 0.40
C GLU A 43 -16.65 -3.73 1.18
N VAL A 44 -17.01 -2.48 0.87
CA VAL A 44 -16.57 -1.32 1.65
C VAL A 44 -17.06 -1.43 3.09
N SER A 45 -18.33 -1.79 3.29
CA SER A 45 -18.90 -1.97 4.63
C SER A 45 -18.18 -3.07 5.41
N GLU A 46 -17.86 -4.19 4.76
CA GLU A 46 -17.13 -5.29 5.37
C GLU A 46 -15.73 -4.86 5.81
N SER A 47 -14.98 -4.17 4.93
CA SER A 47 -13.64 -3.69 5.24
C SER A 47 -13.65 -2.66 6.37
N LEU A 48 -14.56 -1.68 6.36
CA LEU A 48 -14.70 -0.70 7.45
C LEU A 48 -15.02 -1.36 8.79
N ASN A 49 -15.92 -2.36 8.81
CA ASN A 49 -16.24 -3.11 10.02
C ASN A 49 -15.02 -3.89 10.55
N PHE A 50 -14.24 -4.48 9.64
CA PHE A 50 -12.98 -5.12 10.01
C PHE A 50 -11.98 -4.13 10.59
N LEU A 51 -11.75 -2.99 9.92
CA LEU A 51 -10.81 -1.96 10.37
C LEU A 51 -11.18 -1.41 11.75
N VAL A 52 -12.47 -1.22 12.03
CA VAL A 52 -12.93 -0.81 13.37
C VAL A 52 -12.73 -1.91 14.41
N LYS A 53 -13.05 -3.17 14.07
CA LYS A 53 -12.88 -4.31 14.98
C LYS A 53 -11.41 -4.52 15.33
N ALA A 54 -10.51 -4.30 14.38
CA ALA A 54 -9.07 -4.45 14.53
C ALA A 54 -8.39 -3.20 15.15
N ASP A 55 -9.14 -2.21 15.65
CA ASP A 55 -8.65 -0.94 16.20
C ASP A 55 -7.72 -0.15 15.23
N LEU A 56 -7.90 -0.32 13.92
CA LEU A 56 -7.20 0.43 12.87
C LEU A 56 -7.95 1.70 12.45
N LEU A 57 -9.25 1.73 12.71
CA LEU A 57 -10.11 2.90 12.60
C LEU A 57 -10.99 3.01 13.85
N LYS A 58 -11.30 4.23 14.26
CA LYS A 58 -12.35 4.52 15.23
C LYS A 58 -13.51 5.18 14.52
N LYS A 59 -14.73 4.77 14.89
CA LYS A 59 -15.97 5.38 14.39
C LYS A 59 -16.62 6.17 15.51
N ASP A 60 -16.89 7.44 15.28
CA ASP A 60 -17.60 8.29 16.25
C ASP A 60 -19.13 8.09 16.18
N LYS A 61 -19.86 8.84 17.02
CA LYS A 61 -21.32 8.75 17.14
C LYS A 61 -22.05 9.27 15.90
N ASP A 62 -21.43 10.19 15.17
CA ASP A 62 -21.95 10.81 13.96
C ASP A 62 -21.60 9.99 12.71
N GLY A 63 -20.80 8.94 12.88
CA GLY A 63 -20.42 7.98 11.85
C GLY A 63 -19.14 8.37 11.10
N HIS A 64 -18.39 9.36 11.59
CA HIS A 64 -17.09 9.71 11.05
C HIS A 64 -16.02 8.69 11.46
N TYR A 65 -15.05 8.48 10.59
CA TYR A 65 -13.92 7.60 10.83
C TYR A 65 -12.66 8.43 11.14
N ALA A 66 -11.85 7.96 12.08
CA ALA A 66 -10.53 8.48 12.36
C ALA A 66 -9.53 7.32 12.44
N GLN A 67 -8.32 7.52 11.92
CA GLN A 67 -7.24 6.54 12.11
C GLN A 67 -6.83 6.46 13.58
N THR A 68 -6.36 5.30 13.98
CA THR A 68 -5.66 5.11 15.26
C THR A 68 -4.16 5.25 15.06
N ASP A 69 -3.43 5.38 16.19
CA ASP A 69 -1.97 5.39 16.19
C ASP A 69 -1.37 4.00 15.91
N GLU A 70 -2.19 2.98 15.61
CA GLU A 70 -1.69 1.65 15.29
C GLU A 70 -1.00 1.68 13.92
N VAL A 71 0.33 1.55 13.97
CA VAL A 71 1.18 1.52 12.79
C VAL A 71 1.14 0.11 12.18
N VAL A 72 0.50 -0.01 11.01
CA VAL A 72 0.56 -1.25 10.23
C VAL A 72 1.68 -1.15 9.21
N THR A 73 2.83 -1.74 9.53
CA THR A 73 3.98 -1.84 8.62
C THR A 73 4.31 -3.30 8.34
N THR A 74 4.71 -3.59 7.11
CA THR A 74 5.29 -4.90 6.79
C THR A 74 6.71 -5.04 7.31
N GLY A 75 7.36 -3.98 7.83
CA GLY A 75 8.73 -4.03 8.37
C GLY A 75 9.78 -4.69 7.44
N PRO A 76 11.02 -4.86 7.90
CA PRO A 76 11.89 -5.91 7.39
C PRO A 76 11.39 -7.24 7.94
N MET A 77 10.98 -8.16 7.07
CA MET A 77 10.62 -9.53 7.45
C MET A 77 11.55 -10.50 6.74
N ASP A 78 12.12 -11.45 7.47
CA ASP A 78 12.95 -12.53 6.90
C ASP A 78 12.15 -13.42 5.94
N VAL A 79 10.84 -13.54 6.18
CA VAL A 79 9.89 -14.22 5.29
C VAL A 79 8.65 -13.35 5.12
N THR A 80 8.37 -12.93 3.88
CA THR A 80 7.12 -12.23 3.57
C THR A 80 5.92 -13.17 3.74
N PRO A 81 4.98 -12.90 4.67
CA PRO A 81 3.77 -13.69 4.88
C PRO A 81 2.93 -13.83 3.61
N LEU A 82 2.13 -14.89 3.51
CA LEU A 82 1.31 -15.16 2.31
C LEU A 82 0.36 -14.00 1.99
N ALA A 83 -0.29 -13.43 2.99
CA ALA A 83 -1.17 -12.27 2.84
C ALA A 83 -0.43 -11.09 2.18
N VAL A 84 0.77 -10.75 2.67
CA VAL A 84 1.59 -9.66 2.11
C VAL A 84 2.00 -9.94 0.66
N ARG A 85 2.29 -11.19 0.31
CA ARG A 85 2.52 -11.56 -1.11
C ARG A 85 1.26 -11.39 -1.96
N GLY A 86 0.09 -11.73 -1.40
CA GLY A 86 -1.21 -11.49 -2.00
C GLY A 86 -1.43 -10.00 -2.29
N LEU A 87 -1.18 -9.14 -1.30
CA LEU A 87 -1.26 -7.69 -1.48
C LEU A 87 -0.30 -7.19 -2.55
N HIS A 88 0.97 -7.62 -2.54
CA HIS A 88 1.94 -7.22 -3.54
C HIS A 88 1.48 -7.57 -4.97
N ARG A 89 0.82 -8.72 -5.15
CA ARG A 89 0.23 -9.10 -6.44
C ARG A 89 -0.89 -8.15 -6.84
N GLN A 90 -1.89 -7.95 -5.97
CA GLN A 90 -3.01 -7.04 -6.24
C GLN A 90 -2.52 -5.63 -6.59
N MET A 91 -1.54 -5.12 -5.82
CA MET A 91 -0.96 -3.80 -6.07
C MET A 91 -0.14 -3.74 -7.37
N GLY A 92 0.44 -4.85 -7.81
CA GLY A 92 1.09 -4.96 -9.12
C GLY A 92 0.06 -4.94 -10.25
N GLU A 93 -1.07 -5.62 -10.09
CA GLU A 93 -2.18 -5.61 -11.06
C GLU A 93 -2.77 -4.20 -11.20
N PHE A 94 -2.98 -3.48 -10.10
CA PHE A 94 -3.40 -2.06 -10.16
C PHE A 94 -2.35 -1.15 -10.80
N ALA A 95 -1.05 -1.44 -10.62
CA ALA A 95 -0.02 -0.68 -11.30
C ALA A 95 -0.09 -0.89 -12.82
N LEU A 96 -0.37 -2.11 -13.28
CA LEU A 96 -0.58 -2.38 -14.72
C LEU A 96 -1.82 -1.64 -15.25
N ASP A 97 -2.93 -1.70 -14.52
CA ASP A 97 -4.16 -0.98 -14.89
C ASP A 97 -3.94 0.55 -14.95
N ALA A 98 -3.22 1.10 -13.97
CA ALA A 98 -2.92 2.53 -13.93
C ALA A 98 -2.07 3.00 -15.13
N ILE A 99 -1.30 2.11 -15.78
CA ILE A 99 -0.57 2.47 -17.00
C ILE A 99 -1.53 2.82 -18.14
N GLU A 100 -2.65 2.12 -18.22
CA GLU A 100 -3.63 2.28 -19.30
C GLU A 100 -4.67 3.35 -18.95
N ASN A 101 -5.09 3.43 -17.68
CA ASN A 101 -6.30 4.14 -17.28
C ASN A 101 -6.09 5.40 -16.43
N VAL A 102 -4.88 5.65 -15.92
CA VAL A 102 -4.57 6.89 -15.16
C VAL A 102 -3.82 7.88 -16.05
N PRO A 103 -4.24 9.16 -16.13
CA PRO A 103 -3.53 10.20 -16.87
C PRO A 103 -2.05 10.30 -16.50
N GLN A 104 -1.20 10.64 -17.47
CA GLN A 104 0.26 10.65 -17.28
C GLN A 104 0.73 11.64 -16.20
N ASP A 105 0.01 12.74 -16.01
CA ASP A 105 0.27 13.75 -14.98
C ASP A 105 -0.26 13.37 -13.59
N GLU A 106 -1.12 12.35 -13.50
CA GLU A 106 -1.67 11.81 -12.25
C GLU A 106 -0.96 10.52 -11.79
N ARG A 107 -0.01 9.99 -12.59
CA ARG A 107 0.79 8.79 -12.26
C ARG A 107 2.27 9.00 -12.45
N HIS A 108 3.07 8.26 -11.69
CA HIS A 108 4.52 8.28 -11.83
C HIS A 108 5.07 6.87 -12.08
N PHE A 109 5.43 6.59 -13.34
CA PHE A 109 6.11 5.36 -13.73
C PHE A 109 7.55 5.68 -14.13
N SER A 110 8.49 5.18 -13.34
CA SER A 110 9.92 5.28 -13.61
C SER A 110 10.60 3.94 -13.33
N GLY A 111 11.68 3.68 -14.04
CA GLY A 111 12.38 2.40 -13.96
C GLY A 111 13.77 2.47 -14.56
N LEU A 112 14.64 1.56 -14.14
CA LEU A 112 15.99 1.42 -14.64
C LEU A 112 16.39 -0.06 -14.61
N THR A 113 17.22 -0.47 -15.56
CA THR A 113 17.80 -1.82 -15.61
C THR A 113 19.30 -1.70 -15.46
N ILE A 114 19.85 -2.29 -14.39
CA ILE A 114 21.26 -2.17 -14.01
C ILE A 114 21.86 -3.52 -13.63
N GLY A 115 23.11 -3.74 -14.06
CA GLY A 115 23.94 -4.81 -13.54
C GLY A 115 24.66 -4.34 -12.27
N ILE A 116 24.54 -5.09 -11.17
CA ILE A 116 25.09 -4.70 -9.88
C ILE A 116 25.78 -5.85 -9.15
N THR A 117 26.70 -5.51 -8.27
CA THR A 117 27.28 -6.46 -7.30
C THR A 117 26.31 -6.72 -6.14
N ARG A 118 26.60 -7.73 -5.32
CA ARG A 118 25.82 -7.99 -4.10
C ARG A 118 25.94 -6.85 -3.08
N GLU A 119 27.11 -6.24 -2.97
CA GLU A 119 27.32 -5.08 -2.10
C GLU A 119 26.47 -3.88 -2.54
N ALA A 120 26.43 -3.58 -3.84
CA ALA A 120 25.58 -2.53 -4.38
C ALA A 120 24.09 -2.83 -4.15
N TYR A 121 23.66 -4.09 -4.21
CA TYR A 121 22.28 -4.47 -3.87
C TYR A 121 21.92 -4.06 -2.43
N GLU A 122 22.79 -4.33 -1.46
CA GLU A 122 22.56 -4.04 -0.06
C GLU A 122 22.46 -2.52 0.19
N GLN A 123 23.35 -1.74 -0.43
CA GLN A 123 23.29 -0.28 -0.38
C GLN A 123 22.00 0.27 -1.01
N ILE A 124 21.56 -0.26 -2.16
CA ILE A 124 20.31 0.15 -2.82
C ILE A 124 19.10 -0.16 -1.93
N VAL A 125 19.03 -1.35 -1.32
CA VAL A 125 17.94 -1.73 -0.42
C VAL A 125 17.86 -0.79 0.79
N GLN A 126 19.00 -0.38 1.35
CA GLN A 126 19.03 0.62 2.41
C GLN A 126 18.48 1.96 1.94
N ARG A 127 18.90 2.46 0.77
CA ARG A 127 18.38 3.72 0.21
C ARG A 127 16.89 3.67 -0.06
N ILE A 128 16.35 2.54 -0.53
CA ILE A 128 14.90 2.35 -0.70
C ILE A 128 14.18 2.41 0.65
N ALA A 129 14.78 1.88 1.72
CA ALA A 129 14.19 1.98 3.06
C ALA A 129 14.17 3.42 3.59
N GLU A 130 15.24 4.18 3.39
CA GLU A 130 15.33 5.61 3.73
C GLU A 130 14.31 6.44 2.92
N PHE A 131 14.28 6.24 1.60
CA PHE A 131 13.30 6.89 0.71
C PHE A 131 11.86 6.72 1.18
N ARG A 132 11.45 5.51 1.58
CA ARG A 132 10.08 5.27 2.08
C ARG A 132 9.78 6.06 3.35
N LYS A 133 10.76 6.24 4.25
CA LYS A 133 10.58 7.07 5.46
C LYS A 133 10.38 8.53 5.09
N ASP A 134 11.15 9.03 4.14
CA ASP A 134 11.04 10.41 3.67
C ASP A 134 9.67 10.67 3.04
N ILE A 135 9.14 9.74 2.26
CA ILE A 135 7.78 9.84 1.67
C ILE A 135 6.70 9.87 2.76
N ILE A 136 6.79 9.00 3.78
CA ILE A 136 5.84 9.04 4.90
C ILE A 136 5.88 10.41 5.58
N ALA A 137 7.09 10.93 5.86
CA ALA A 137 7.27 12.24 6.49
C ALA A 137 6.80 13.42 5.62
N ILE A 138 6.59 13.23 4.31
CA ILE A 138 5.94 14.21 3.43
C ILE A 138 4.42 14.05 3.51
N ALA A 139 3.92 12.82 3.39
CA ALA A 139 2.49 12.52 3.34
C ALA A 139 1.77 12.87 4.64
N THR A 140 2.44 12.76 5.80
CA THR A 140 1.83 13.02 7.12
C THR A 140 2.06 14.44 7.63
N ARG A 141 2.46 15.39 6.76
CA ARG A 141 2.66 16.81 7.18
C ARG A 141 1.34 17.54 7.35
N ASP A 142 0.37 17.21 6.51
CA ASP A 142 -1.00 17.71 6.58
C ASP A 142 -1.91 16.56 7.02
N SER A 143 -3.00 16.92 7.71
CA SER A 143 -4.08 16.00 8.05
C SER A 143 -5.13 15.87 6.94
N ALA A 144 -5.15 16.80 5.98
CA ALA A 144 -6.06 16.75 4.84
C ALA A 144 -5.57 15.73 3.81
N THR A 145 -6.52 14.96 3.27
CA THR A 145 -6.27 13.96 2.22
C THR A 145 -7.22 14.22 1.07
N ASP A 146 -6.66 14.62 -0.07
CA ASP A 146 -7.44 14.77 -1.31
C ASP A 146 -7.65 13.40 -1.99
N GLU A 147 -6.59 12.60 -2.08
CA GLU A 147 -6.59 11.31 -2.77
C GLU A 147 -5.64 10.30 -2.10
N VAL A 148 -6.00 9.01 -2.17
CA VAL A 148 -5.18 7.92 -1.62
C VAL A 148 -4.29 7.34 -2.71
N TYR A 149 -2.98 7.55 -2.58
CA TYR A 149 -1.99 7.03 -3.51
C TYR A 149 -1.35 5.73 -3.02
N ARG A 150 -1.14 4.79 -3.95
CA ARG A 150 -0.27 3.62 -3.72
C ARG A 150 1.08 3.83 -4.39
N LEU A 151 2.15 3.84 -3.58
CA LEU A 151 3.53 3.78 -4.07
C LEU A 151 4.06 2.35 -3.97
N ASN A 152 4.46 1.80 -5.11
CA ASN A 152 5.14 0.51 -5.19
C ASN A 152 6.61 0.73 -5.57
N VAL A 153 7.55 0.25 -4.76
CA VAL A 153 8.98 0.19 -5.11
C VAL A 153 9.40 -1.27 -5.14
N GLN A 154 9.71 -1.77 -6.33
CA GLN A 154 10.02 -3.17 -6.57
C GLN A 154 11.42 -3.27 -7.18
N PHE A 155 12.33 -3.95 -6.48
CA PHE A 155 13.71 -4.16 -6.93
C PHE A 155 14.04 -5.65 -6.87
N PHE A 156 14.15 -6.27 -8.05
CA PHE A 156 14.26 -7.73 -8.19
C PHE A 156 15.25 -8.12 -9.29
N PRO A 157 15.89 -9.29 -9.18
CA PRO A 157 16.82 -9.76 -10.20
C PRO A 157 16.08 -10.18 -11.47
N MET A 158 16.55 -9.70 -12.62
CA MET A 158 16.07 -10.12 -13.96
C MET A 158 16.88 -11.31 -14.53
N THR A 159 17.95 -11.72 -13.85
CA THR A 159 18.85 -12.79 -14.29
C THR A 159 19.23 -13.69 -13.10
N LYS A 160 19.65 -14.93 -13.41
CA LYS A 160 20.23 -15.84 -12.41
C LYS A 160 21.65 -15.38 -12.07
N LYS A 161 22.14 -15.71 -10.87
CA LYS A 161 23.56 -15.53 -10.52
C LYS A 161 24.40 -16.31 -11.52
N SER A 162 25.41 -15.65 -12.11
CA SER A 162 26.39 -16.34 -12.95
C SER A 162 27.10 -17.42 -12.12
N LEU A 163 27.12 -18.66 -12.60
CA LEU A 163 27.80 -19.79 -11.95
C LEU A 163 29.33 -19.73 -12.10
N ASN A 164 29.87 -18.75 -12.83
CA ASN A 164 31.31 -18.61 -13.04
C ASN A 164 31.92 -17.62 -12.05
N LYS A 165 32.12 -18.09 -10.82
CA LYS A 165 33.30 -17.74 -10.03
C LYS A 165 34.11 -19.02 -9.85
N LYS A 166 34.92 -19.33 -10.86
CA LYS A 166 36.12 -20.13 -10.61
C LYS A 166 37.12 -19.16 -10.01
N ASP A 167 37.41 -19.35 -8.72
CA ASP A 167 38.72 -18.96 -8.21
C ASP A 167 39.80 -19.84 -8.88
#